data_AF-A0A963PTJ8-F1
#
_entry.id   AF-A0A963PTJ8-F1
#
_cell.length_a   1.000
_cell.length_b   1.000
_cell.length_c   1.000
_cell.angle_alpha   90.00
_cell.angle_beta   90.00
_cell.angle_gamma   90.00
#
_symmetry.space_group_name_H-M   'P 1'
#
loop_
_entity.id
_entity.type
_entity.pdbx_description
1 polymer ?
#
loop_
_entity_poly.entity_id
_entity_poly.type
_entity_poly.pdbx_seq_one_letter_code
_entity_poly.pdbx_strand_id
1 'polypeptide(L)' 'PARDQSRLAELRPQETRFWRLVAERKGVTDARLQELRWMLEELRVSFFAQELRTPYPISVKRLDKAWAQVNS' A
#
# COMPACT_ATOMS: atom_id res chain seq x y z
N PRO A 1 -4.16 5.55 -21.08
CA PRO A 1 -5.22 6.05 -20.17
C PRO A 1 -5.90 4.96 -19.32
N ALA A 2 -6.42 3.88 -19.92
CA ALA A 2 -7.17 2.85 -19.19
C ALA A 2 -6.33 2.11 -18.12
N ARG A 3 -5.05 1.84 -18.39
CA ARG A 3 -4.14 1.15 -17.45
C ARG A 3 -3.97 1.90 -16.14
N ASP A 4 -3.82 3.22 -16.18
CA ASP A 4 -3.63 4.02 -14.97
C ASP A 4 -4.93 4.14 -14.17
N GLN A 5 -6.09 4.14 -14.85
CA GLN A 5 -7.39 4.04 -14.19
C GLN A 5 -7.54 2.70 -13.46
N SER A 6 -7.14 1.58 -14.07
CA SER A 6 -7.13 0.27 -13.41
C SER A 6 -6.20 0.25 -12.20
N ARG A 7 -4.97 0.76 -12.33
CA ARG A 7 -4.00 0.86 -11.22
C ARG A 7 -4.53 1.72 -10.06
N LEU A 8 -5.18 2.85 -10.36
CA LEU A 8 -5.84 3.67 -9.35
C LEU A 8 -7.03 2.94 -8.69
N ALA A 9 -7.79 2.15 -9.46
CA ALA A 9 -8.88 1.34 -8.92
C ALA A 9 -8.36 0.26 -7.96
N GLU A 10 -7.17 -0.30 -8.20
CA GLU A 10 -6.51 -1.25 -7.30
C GLU A 10 -5.86 -0.59 -6.08
N LEU A 11 -5.28 0.61 -6.23
CA LEU A 11 -4.59 1.33 -5.16
C LEU A 11 -5.55 1.94 -4.13
N ARG A 12 -6.63 2.59 -4.58
CA ARG A 12 -7.54 3.36 -3.69
C ARG A 12 -8.09 2.56 -2.51
N PRO A 13 -8.56 1.31 -2.68
CA PRO A 13 -9.03 0.50 -1.55
C PRO A 13 -7.95 0.27 -0.50
N GLN A 14 -6.69 0.09 -0.94
CA GLN A 14 -5.55 -0.17 -0.06
C GLN A 14 -5.18 1.08 0.77
N GLU A 15 -5.14 2.25 0.13
CA GLU A 15 -4.93 3.54 0.82
C GLU A 15 -6.06 3.83 1.82
N THR A 16 -7.31 3.58 1.41
CA THR A 16 -8.50 3.82 2.26
C THR A 16 -8.44 2.94 3.50
N ARG A 17 -8.09 1.66 3.34
CA ARG A 17 -7.93 0.70 4.44
C ARG A 17 -6.83 1.14 5.41
N PHE A 18 -5.71 1.65 4.90
CA PHE A 18 -4.61 2.19 5.71
C PHE A 18 -5.06 3.39 6.56
N TRP A 19 -5.63 4.41 5.94
CA TRP A 19 -6.06 5.60 6.66
C TRP A 19 -7.17 5.32 7.67
N ARG A 20 -8.06 4.38 7.35
CA ARG A 20 -9.07 3.89 8.31
C ARG A 20 -8.41 3.27 9.54
N LEU A 21 -7.44 2.38 9.38
CA LEU A 21 -6.75 1.76 10.50
C LEU A 21 -5.96 2.79 11.35
N VAL A 22 -5.30 3.75 10.70
CA VAL A 22 -4.60 4.85 11.38
C VAL A 22 -5.57 5.68 12.23
N ALA A 23 -6.75 6.00 11.68
CA ALA A 23 -7.79 6.74 12.39
C ALA A 23 -8.35 5.93 13.59
N GLU A 24 -8.62 4.63 13.39
CA GLU A 24 -9.07 3.72 14.47
C GLU A 24 -8.04 3.63 15.62
N ARG A 25 -6.75 3.68 15.28
CA ARG A 25 -5.64 3.71 16.26
C ARG A 25 -5.32 5.10 16.80
N LYS A 26 -6.15 6.11 16.53
CA LYS A 26 -5.94 7.51 16.95
C LYS A 26 -4.57 8.07 16.55
N GLY A 27 -4.06 7.67 15.38
CA GLY A 27 -2.75 8.08 14.87
C GLY A 27 -1.56 7.33 15.46
N VAL A 28 -1.76 6.37 16.37
CA VAL A 28 -0.67 5.52 16.87
C VAL A 28 -0.21 4.58 15.76
N THR A 29 1.08 4.67 15.42
CA THR A 29 1.72 3.83 14.41
C THR A 29 2.75 2.92 15.07
N ASP A 30 2.59 1.61 14.87
CA ASP A 30 3.59 0.61 15.26
C ASP A 30 4.45 0.23 14.05
N ALA A 31 5.48 -0.59 14.28
CA ALA A 31 6.41 -1.00 13.22
C ALA A 31 5.70 -1.67 12.03
N ARG A 32 4.64 -2.46 12.27
CA ARG A 32 3.88 -3.14 11.21
C ARG A 32 3.07 -2.15 10.38
N LEU A 33 2.47 -1.14 11.02
CA LEU A 33 1.75 -0.08 10.31
C LEU A 33 2.71 0.81 9.51
N GLN A 34 3.92 1.04 10.03
CA GLN A 34 4.98 1.73 9.30
C GLN A 34 5.45 0.95 8.07
N GLU A 35 5.61 -0.38 8.19
CA GLU A 35 5.92 -1.26 7.07
C GLU A 35 4.81 -1.22 6.00
N LEU A 36 3.53 -1.31 6.39
CA LEU A 36 2.41 -1.18 5.46
C LEU A 36 2.42 0.15 4.71
N ARG A 37 2.77 1.24 5.40
CA ARG A 37 2.90 2.56 4.77
C ARG A 37 3.98 2.55 3.70
N TRP A 38 5.16 2.00 4.00
CA TRP A 38 6.23 1.88 3.00
C TRP A 38 5.84 0.99 1.83
N MET A 39 5.16 -0.14 2.08
CA MET A 39 4.69 -1.02 1.02
C MET A 39 3.66 -0.35 0.10
N LEU A 40 2.81 0.54 0.64
CA LEU A 40 1.89 1.36 -0.16
C LEU A 40 2.63 2.33 -1.07
N GLU A 41 3.67 3.00 -0.56
CA GLU A 41 4.49 3.90 -1.38
C GLU A 41 5.21 3.12 -2.50
N GLU A 42 5.80 1.97 -2.18
CA GLU A 42 6.45 1.11 -3.18
C GLU A 42 5.47 0.59 -4.25
N LEU A 43 4.22 0.30 -3.88
CA LEU A 43 3.17 -0.06 -4.83
C LEU A 43 2.85 1.12 -5.78
N ARG A 44 2.76 2.35 -5.25
CA ARG A 44 2.56 3.57 -6.05
C ARG A 44 3.71 3.77 -7.03
N VAL A 45 4.95 3.63 -6.57
CA VAL A 45 6.13 3.74 -7.44
C VAL A 45 6.10 2.66 -8.52
N SER A 46 5.78 1.41 -8.16
CA SER A 46 5.66 0.29 -9.11
C SER A 46 4.57 0.50 -10.17
N PHE A 47 3.50 1.21 -9.83
CA PHE A 47 2.41 1.53 -10.74
C PHE A 47 2.71 2.71 -11.64
N PHE A 48 3.23 3.82 -11.12
CA PHE A 48 3.27 5.10 -11.84
C PHE A 48 4.69 5.57 -12.19
N ALA A 49 5.72 4.99 -11.59
CA ALA A 49 7.11 5.44 -11.66
C ALA A 49 8.07 4.28 -11.94
N GLN A 50 7.77 3.47 -12.98
CA GLN A 50 8.54 2.27 -13.29
C GLN A 50 9.99 2.56 -13.70
N GLU A 51 10.24 3.74 -14.28
CA GLU A 51 11.58 4.20 -14.66
C GLU A 51 12.48 4.44 -13.45
N LEU A 52 11.90 4.75 -12.28
CA LEU A 52 12.64 5.04 -11.05
C LEU A 52 13.25 3.78 -10.40
N ARG A 53 13.01 2.57 -10.94
CA ARG A 53 13.50 1.25 -10.47
C ARG A 53 13.48 1.10 -8.95
N THR A 54 12.48 0.39 -8.44
CA THR A 54 12.41 0.07 -7.00
C THR A 54 13.26 -1.17 -6.67
N PRO A 55 14.01 -1.16 -5.55
CA PRO A 55 14.79 -2.32 -5.13
C PRO A 55 13.90 -3.51 -4.76
N TYR A 56 12.64 -3.27 -4.40
CA TYR A 56 11.68 -4.29 -3.99
C TYR A 56 10.28 -3.97 -4.52
N PRO A 57 9.93 -4.36 -5.76
CA PRO A 57 8.62 -4.06 -6.31
C PRO A 57 7.52 -4.69 -5.46
N ILE A 58 6.54 -3.90 -5.05
CA ILE A 58 5.37 -4.35 -4.30
C ILE A 58 4.19 -4.49 -5.26
N SER A 59 3.48 -5.61 -5.12
CA SER A 59 2.20 -5.87 -5.78
C SER A 59 1.07 -5.85 -4.76
N VAL A 60 -0.16 -5.66 -5.24
CA VAL A 60 -1.38 -5.73 -4.39
C VAL A 60 -1.42 -7.04 -3.60
N LYS A 61 -1.11 -8.17 -4.24
CA LYS A 61 -1.06 -9.49 -3.57
C LYS A 61 -0.05 -9.56 -2.43
N ARG A 62 1.10 -8.89 -2.53
CA ARG A 62 2.10 -8.84 -1.45
C ARG A 62 1.60 -7.92 -0.32
N LEU A 63 0.97 -6.81 -0.65
CA LEU A 63 0.35 -5.91 0.32
C LEU A 63 -0.79 -6.60 1.09
N ASP A 64 -1.64 -7.38 0.42
CA ASP A 64 -2.71 -8.16 1.07
C ASP A 64 -2.18 -9.17 2.08
N LYS A 65 -1.01 -9.76 1.83
CA LYS A 65 -0.35 -10.64 2.80
C LYS A 65 0.13 -9.89 4.04
N ALA A 66 0.72 -8.71 3.87
CA ALA A 66 1.12 -7.87 5.00
C ALA A 66 -0.10 -7.44 5.83
N TRP A 67 -1.20 -7.10 5.16
CA TRP A 67 -2.47 -6.83 5.82
C TRP A 67 -2.99 -7.98 6.69
N ALA A 68 -2.81 -9.23 6.25
CA ALA A 68 -3.21 -10.39 7.04
C ALA A 68 -2.39 -10.51 8.34
N GLN A 69 -1.14 -10.06 8.36
CA GLN A 69 -0.26 -10.08 9.53
C GLN A 69 -0.54 -8.95 10.54
N VAL A 70 -1.20 -7.88 10.11
CA VAL A 70 -1.61 -6.77 11.00
C VAL A 70 -2.93 -7.09 11.71
N ASN A 71 -3.78 -7.89 11.09
CA ASN A 71 -5.05 -8.33 11.67
C ASN A 71 -4.94 -9.61 12.52
N SER A 72 -3.78 -10.27 12.52
CA SER A 72 -3.48 -11.48 13.28
C SER A 72 -2.84 -11.20 14.64
#